data_AF-A0A1V4K358-F1
#
_entry.id   AF-A0A1V4K358-F1
#
_cell.length_a   1.000
_cell.length_b   1.000
_cell.length_c   1.000
_cell.angle_alpha   90.00
_cell.angle_beta   90.00
_cell.angle_gamma   90.00
#
_symmetry.space_group_name_H-M   'P 1'
#
loop_
_entity.id
_entity.type
_entity.pdbx_description
1 polymer ?
#
loop_
_entity_poly.entity_id
_entity_poly.type
_entity_poly.pdbx_seq_one_letter_code
_entity_poly.pdbx_strand_id
1 'polypeptide(L)'
;MLRRVLGGCRGVPVPPRAPSRAATDQPPPADLARERSKAVTSFYHQPAIDAAAEKPSVRLTPTTMLYSGRSQDGSHILKSARYLQQELPVRIAHRIQGFRGLPFIIGCNPTILHVHELYIRAFQKLSDFPRIQGTADEARFCALLRELLDDHKDVVTLLAEGLRECRRHIRDEQLLRPFLDQTLTSRLGMRMLAAHHLALHEDKPDFVGIICTRLSPKKLIEKWVDFARRLCEHQYGNAPRVRINGHVAARFPYIPLPLDYVLPELLKNAMRATMESHLDTPYNVPDIVVTIANNDIDLVIRISDRGGGIPHELLDKVTQYHFSTAESSAQDPRLGGPFRQLMDLSNSPMHG
;
A
#
# COMPACT_ATOMS: atom_id res chain seq x y z
N MET A 1 -27.73 -45.12 -28.58
CA MET A 1 -28.05 -46.52 -28.94
C MET A 1 -27.56 -46.77 -30.37
N LEU A 2 -26.29 -47.10 -30.58
CA LEU A 2 -25.82 -47.68 -31.85
C LEU A 2 -24.55 -48.50 -31.59
N ARG A 3 -24.65 -49.77 -31.97
CA ARG A 3 -23.67 -50.85 -31.83
C ARG A 3 -22.50 -50.69 -32.82
N ARG A 4 -21.30 -51.14 -32.43
CA ARG A 4 -20.37 -51.89 -33.29
C ARG A 4 -19.61 -52.88 -32.39
N VAL A 5 -20.02 -54.14 -32.40
CA VAL A 5 -19.51 -55.27 -33.21
C VAL A 5 -18.33 -55.97 -32.51
N LEU A 6 -18.53 -57.28 -32.37
CA LEU A 6 -17.80 -58.28 -31.60
C LEU A 6 -16.50 -58.73 -32.26
N GLY A 7 -15.61 -59.26 -31.40
CA GLY A 7 -14.48 -60.13 -31.73
C GLY A 7 -13.46 -60.03 -30.59
N GLY A 8 -13.36 -60.92 -29.61
CA GLY A 8 -13.50 -62.37 -29.66
C GLY A 8 -12.11 -62.98 -29.83
N CYS A 9 -11.34 -63.12 -28.74
CA CYS A 9 -10.34 -64.19 -28.58
C CYS A 9 -9.82 -64.23 -27.13
N ARG A 10 -9.83 -65.43 -26.56
CA ARG A 10 -9.42 -65.78 -25.20
C ARG A 10 -7.90 -65.77 -25.06
N GLY A 11 -7.43 -65.18 -23.96
CA GLY A 11 -6.42 -65.71 -23.03
C GLY A 11 -5.01 -66.04 -23.54
N VAL A 12 -4.02 -65.25 -23.07
CA VAL A 12 -2.67 -65.75 -22.72
C VAL A 12 -2.18 -64.99 -21.47
N PRO A 13 -1.47 -65.63 -20.52
CA PRO A 13 -1.20 -65.09 -19.18
C PRO A 13 -0.14 -63.99 -19.14
N VAL A 14 -0.26 -63.15 -18.10
CA VAL A 14 0.63 -62.06 -17.72
C VAL A 14 2.03 -62.58 -17.35
N PRO A 15 3.12 -62.11 -17.98
CA PRO A 15 4.47 -62.29 -17.44
C PRO A 15 4.78 -61.21 -16.38
N PRO A 16 5.59 -61.52 -15.35
CA PRO A 16 5.82 -60.64 -14.21
C PRO A 16 6.58 -59.37 -14.61
N ARG A 17 6.09 -58.23 -14.11
CA ARG A 17 6.74 -56.92 -14.21
C ARG A 17 8.15 -56.98 -13.63
N ALA A 18 9.13 -56.63 -14.46
CA ALA A 18 10.46 -56.25 -13.99
C ALA A 18 10.35 -55.02 -13.06
N PRO A 19 11.17 -54.92 -11.99
CA PRO A 19 11.10 -53.78 -11.08
C PRO A 19 11.54 -52.50 -11.80
N SER A 20 10.59 -51.58 -11.97
CA SER A 20 10.84 -50.20 -12.35
C SER A 20 11.81 -49.59 -11.34
N ARG A 21 12.97 -49.16 -11.82
CA ARG A 21 13.97 -48.40 -11.06
C ARG A 21 13.25 -47.31 -10.26
N ALA A 22 13.44 -47.34 -8.94
CA ALA A 22 13.09 -46.24 -8.06
C ALA A 22 13.77 -44.97 -8.58
N ALA A 23 12.98 -43.94 -8.89
CA ALA A 23 13.50 -42.59 -8.98
C ALA A 23 14.05 -42.27 -7.58
N THR A 24 15.37 -42.26 -7.47
CA THR A 24 16.06 -41.79 -6.28
C THR A 24 15.60 -40.38 -5.98
N ASP A 25 14.84 -40.24 -4.89
CA ASP A 25 14.56 -38.99 -4.21
C ASP A 25 15.90 -38.51 -3.64
N GLN A 26 16.72 -37.88 -4.49
CA GLN A 26 17.96 -37.27 -4.05
C GLN A 26 17.58 -36.03 -3.23
N PRO A 27 17.95 -35.95 -1.95
CA PRO A 27 17.80 -34.72 -1.20
C PRO A 27 18.58 -33.61 -1.94
N PRO A 28 18.09 -32.37 -1.93
CA PRO A 28 18.79 -31.27 -2.59
C PRO A 28 20.24 -31.23 -2.11
N PRO A 29 21.21 -30.86 -2.99
CA PRO A 29 22.61 -30.78 -2.65
C PRO A 29 22.81 -30.09 -1.31
N ALA A 30 23.61 -30.70 -0.42
CA ALA A 30 23.83 -30.21 0.94
C ALA A 30 24.27 -28.73 0.97
N ASP A 31 24.94 -28.25 -0.08
CA ASP A 31 25.33 -26.85 -0.24
C ASP A 31 24.15 -25.90 -0.46
N LEU A 32 23.13 -26.27 -1.24
CA LEU A 32 21.91 -25.46 -1.42
C LEU A 32 21.05 -25.45 -0.15
N ALA A 33 20.96 -26.58 0.55
CA ALA A 33 20.28 -26.64 1.84
C ALA A 33 21.02 -25.84 2.93
N ARG A 34 22.36 -25.84 2.92
CA ARG A 34 23.23 -25.12 3.86
C ARG A 34 23.31 -23.62 3.53
N GLU A 35 23.23 -23.23 2.26
CA GLU A 35 23.07 -21.83 1.83
C GLU A 35 21.69 -21.30 2.19
N ARG A 36 20.61 -22.05 1.94
CA ARG A 36 19.27 -21.69 2.44
C ARG A 36 19.24 -21.62 3.95
N SER A 37 19.91 -22.54 4.66
CA SER A 37 19.98 -22.51 6.12
C SER A 37 20.80 -21.34 6.66
N LYS A 38 21.93 -20.98 6.02
CA LYS A 38 22.70 -19.76 6.36
C LYS A 38 21.92 -18.48 6.04
N ALA A 39 21.22 -18.44 4.91
CA ALA A 39 20.35 -17.33 4.54
C ALA A 39 19.20 -17.18 5.54
N VAL A 40 18.59 -18.29 5.98
CA VAL A 40 17.51 -18.33 6.99
C VAL A 40 18.04 -17.98 8.40
N THR A 41 19.21 -18.45 8.83
CA THR A 41 19.77 -18.05 10.13
C THR A 41 20.22 -16.58 10.13
N SER A 42 20.78 -16.08 9.04
CA SER A 42 21.04 -14.64 8.82
C SER A 42 19.75 -13.81 8.74
N PHE A 43 18.64 -14.43 8.34
CA PHE A 43 17.31 -13.81 8.25
C PHE A 43 16.74 -13.42 9.63
N TYR A 44 16.95 -14.28 10.63
CA TYR A 44 16.40 -14.10 11.98
C TYR A 44 17.42 -13.57 12.99
N HIS A 45 18.72 -13.82 12.80
CA HIS A 45 19.75 -13.41 13.75
C HIS A 45 20.47 -12.14 13.27
N GLN A 46 19.85 -10.98 13.53
CA GLN A 46 20.39 -9.67 13.14
C GLN A 46 20.41 -8.75 14.38
N PRO A 47 21.45 -8.84 15.24
CA PRO A 47 21.48 -8.18 16.55
C PRO A 47 21.30 -6.67 16.48
N ALA A 48 21.78 -6.03 15.40
CA ALA A 48 21.60 -4.59 15.18
C ALA A 48 20.13 -4.21 14.98
N ILE A 49 19.34 -5.06 14.30
CA ILE A 49 17.91 -4.86 14.09
C ILE A 49 17.16 -5.10 15.39
N ASP A 50 17.51 -6.15 16.13
CA ASP A 50 16.88 -6.46 17.41
C ASP A 50 17.11 -5.32 18.42
N ALA A 51 18.35 -4.85 18.56
CA ALA A 51 18.69 -3.71 19.41
C ALA A 51 18.03 -2.38 18.97
N ALA A 52 17.78 -2.20 17.66
CA ALA A 52 17.06 -1.03 17.17
C ALA A 52 15.55 -1.14 17.44
N ALA A 53 14.97 -2.35 17.40
CA ALA A 53 13.56 -2.60 17.64
C ALA A 53 13.16 -2.53 19.13
N GLU A 54 14.13 -2.57 20.04
CA GLU A 54 13.88 -2.32 21.47
C GLU A 54 13.72 -0.82 21.80
N LYS A 55 14.15 0.06 20.89
CA LYS A 55 14.09 1.51 21.12
C LYS A 55 12.66 2.02 20.92
N PRO A 56 12.14 2.89 21.81
CA PRO A 56 10.83 3.49 21.60
C PRO A 56 10.84 4.38 20.36
N SER A 57 9.84 4.23 19.49
CA SER A 57 9.63 5.18 18.38
C SER A 57 8.94 6.44 18.88
N VAL A 58 9.44 7.61 18.51
CA VAL A 58 8.85 8.89 18.93
C VAL A 58 7.56 9.16 18.14
N ARG A 59 6.47 9.51 18.83
CA ARG A 59 5.26 9.97 18.13
C ARG A 59 5.48 11.38 17.60
N LEU A 60 5.51 11.53 16.28
CA LEU A 60 5.59 12.84 15.66
C LEU A 60 4.22 13.50 15.62
N THR A 61 4.16 14.74 16.06
CA THR A 61 3.04 15.64 15.79
C THR A 61 3.43 16.60 14.67
N PRO A 62 2.46 17.13 13.89
CA PRO A 62 2.74 18.20 12.92
C PRO A 62 3.50 19.37 13.56
N THR A 63 3.19 19.70 14.82
CA THR A 63 3.90 20.70 15.62
C THR A 63 5.38 20.34 15.81
N THR A 64 5.70 19.07 16.08
CA THR A 64 7.09 18.58 16.17
C THR A 64 7.83 18.68 14.84
N MET A 65 7.14 18.50 13.70
CA MET A 65 7.72 18.68 12.36
C MET A 65 7.90 20.16 11.98
N LEU A 66 7.10 21.08 12.55
CA LEU A 66 7.23 22.53 12.36
C LEU A 66 8.42 23.14 13.13
N TYR A 67 8.98 22.46 14.13
CA TYR A 67 10.12 22.95 14.90
C TYR A 67 11.44 23.01 14.10
N SER A 68 11.47 22.53 12.86
CA SER A 68 12.46 22.89 11.84
C SER A 68 12.12 24.25 11.22
N GLY A 69 12.11 25.31 12.05
CA GLY A 69 12.00 26.68 11.57
C GLY A 69 13.09 26.99 10.55
N ARG A 70 12.77 27.75 9.49
CA ARG A 70 13.72 28.16 8.45
C ARG A 70 14.84 29.00 9.08
N SER A 71 15.97 28.38 9.40
CA SER A 71 17.19 29.10 9.76
C SER A 71 17.94 29.51 8.50
N GLN A 72 18.34 30.79 8.39
CA GLN A 72 19.06 31.34 7.23
C GLN A 72 20.42 30.66 6.97
N ASP A 73 21.00 30.04 8.00
CA ASP A 73 22.27 29.31 7.95
C ASP A 73 22.14 27.85 7.49
N GLY A 74 20.93 27.36 7.20
CA GLY A 74 20.68 25.96 6.84
C GLY A 74 20.82 24.95 7.98
N SER A 75 21.05 25.40 9.23
CA SER A 75 21.22 24.53 10.40
C SER A 75 20.00 23.62 10.67
N HIS A 76 18.80 24.12 10.35
CA HIS A 76 17.55 23.39 10.48
C HIS A 76 17.50 22.14 9.58
N ILE A 77 18.13 22.18 8.39
CA ILE A 77 18.21 21.05 7.46
C ILE A 77 19.11 19.96 8.05
N LEU A 78 20.29 20.33 8.58
CA LEU A 78 21.19 19.38 9.23
C LEU A 78 20.56 18.75 10.48
N LYS A 79 19.80 19.53 11.26
CA LYS A 79 19.05 19.03 12.42
C LYS A 79 17.96 18.04 11.98
N SER A 80 17.24 18.34 10.91
CA SER A 80 16.25 17.44 10.31
C SER A 80 16.88 16.14 9.82
N ALA A 81 18.01 16.22 9.11
CA ALA A 81 18.73 15.04 8.59
C ALA A 81 19.20 14.12 9.72
N ARG A 82 19.80 14.69 10.78
CA ARG A 82 20.25 13.94 11.96
C ARG A 82 19.10 13.28 12.72
N TYR A 83 17.95 13.95 12.78
CA TYR A 83 16.74 13.38 13.37
C TYR A 83 16.27 12.16 12.56
N LEU A 84 16.18 12.26 11.23
CA LEU A 84 15.81 11.14 10.35
C LEU A 84 16.81 9.98 10.45
N GLN A 85 18.11 10.27 10.52
CA GLN A 85 19.17 9.26 10.69
C GLN A 85 18.98 8.43 11.97
N GLN A 86 18.42 9.01 13.03
CA GLN A 86 18.16 8.29 14.28
C GLN A 86 16.80 7.55 14.26
N GLU A 87 15.79 8.13 13.65
CA GLU A 87 14.40 7.64 13.73
C GLU A 87 14.05 6.58 12.69
N LEU A 88 14.50 6.73 11.44
CA LEU A 88 14.12 5.81 10.37
C LEU A 88 14.59 4.36 10.63
N PRO A 89 15.83 4.10 11.08
CA PRO A 89 16.26 2.74 11.40
C PRO A 89 15.38 2.07 12.46
N VAL A 90 14.99 2.79 13.52
CA VAL A 90 14.12 2.27 14.59
C VAL A 90 12.74 1.89 14.04
N ARG A 91 12.12 2.76 13.25
CA ARG A 91 10.80 2.49 12.64
C ARG A 91 10.84 1.31 11.68
N ILE A 92 11.90 1.19 10.89
CA ILE A 92 12.12 0.05 9.98
C ILE A 92 12.34 -1.23 10.78
N ALA A 93 13.13 -1.20 11.85
CA ALA A 93 13.35 -2.36 12.72
C ALA A 93 12.03 -2.89 13.30
N HIS A 94 11.13 -2.01 13.75
CA HIS A 94 9.79 -2.41 14.18
C HIS A 94 8.97 -3.07 13.07
N ARG A 95 9.15 -2.65 11.80
CA ARG A 95 8.48 -3.31 10.67
C ARG A 95 9.06 -4.69 10.39
N ILE A 96 10.39 -4.83 10.44
CA ILE A 96 11.08 -6.12 10.30
C ILE A 96 10.59 -7.10 11.38
N GLN A 97 10.46 -6.67 12.63
CA GLN A 97 9.87 -7.49 13.69
C GLN A 97 8.41 -7.87 13.38
N GLY A 98 7.63 -6.95 12.82
CA GLY A 98 6.28 -7.24 12.33
C GLY A 98 6.25 -8.36 11.29
N PHE A 99 7.17 -8.37 10.33
CA PHE A 99 7.30 -9.46 9.34
C PHE A 99 7.72 -10.78 9.99
N ARG A 100 8.66 -10.75 10.95
CA ARG A 100 9.10 -11.93 11.71
C ARG A 100 7.99 -12.52 12.59
N GLY A 101 7.02 -11.70 13.00
CA GLY A 101 5.85 -12.11 13.76
C GLY A 101 4.69 -12.66 12.92
N LEU A 102 4.80 -12.67 11.58
CA LEU A 102 3.76 -13.23 10.72
C LEU A 102 3.67 -14.77 10.87
N PRO A 103 2.47 -15.35 10.69
CA PRO A 103 2.34 -16.80 10.56
C PRO A 103 3.29 -17.34 9.49
N PHE A 104 3.97 -18.45 9.79
CA PHE A 104 5.02 -19.01 8.93
C PHE A 104 4.58 -19.18 7.47
N ILE A 105 3.36 -19.68 7.24
CA ILE A 105 2.79 -19.87 5.89
C ILE A 105 2.68 -18.58 5.08
N ILE A 106 2.54 -17.43 5.75
CA ILE A 106 2.49 -16.10 5.14
C ILE A 106 3.90 -15.56 4.95
N GLY A 107 4.76 -15.69 5.97
CA GLY A 107 6.15 -15.26 5.89
C GLY A 107 6.97 -15.98 4.81
N CYS A 108 6.57 -17.20 4.42
CA CYS A 108 7.20 -17.96 3.34
C CYS A 108 6.69 -17.62 1.93
N ASN A 109 5.67 -16.76 1.79
CA ASN A 109 5.24 -16.31 0.46
C ASN A 109 6.37 -15.51 -0.20
N PRO A 110 6.75 -15.81 -1.47
CA PRO A 110 7.87 -15.14 -2.12
C PRO A 110 7.73 -13.60 -2.20
N THR A 111 6.52 -13.11 -2.42
CA THR A 111 6.23 -11.67 -2.50
C THR A 111 6.34 -11.00 -1.12
N ILE A 112 5.82 -11.64 -0.08
CA ILE A 112 5.99 -11.15 1.31
C ILE A 112 7.46 -11.19 1.74
N LEU A 113 8.18 -12.24 1.38
CA LEU A 113 9.61 -12.39 1.65
C LEU A 113 10.41 -11.28 0.96
N HIS A 114 10.08 -10.97 -0.29
CA HIS A 114 10.70 -9.88 -1.03
C HIS A 114 10.50 -8.52 -0.34
N VAL A 115 9.28 -8.22 0.13
CA VAL A 115 9.01 -6.98 0.88
C VAL A 115 9.80 -6.98 2.20
N HIS A 116 9.89 -8.10 2.90
CA HIS A 116 10.69 -8.21 4.12
C HIS A 116 12.18 -7.92 3.84
N GLU A 117 12.73 -8.46 2.76
CA GLU A 117 14.11 -8.18 2.32
C GLU A 117 14.34 -6.71 1.92
N LEU A 118 13.33 -6.03 1.35
CA LEU A 118 13.40 -4.59 1.09
C LEU A 118 13.59 -3.80 2.40
N TYR A 119 12.82 -4.12 3.45
CA TYR A 119 12.97 -3.48 4.75
C TYR A 119 14.33 -3.78 5.41
N ILE A 120 14.83 -5.01 5.33
CA ILE A 120 16.17 -5.36 5.84
C ILE A 120 17.25 -4.56 5.11
N ARG A 121 17.19 -4.47 3.78
CA ARG A 121 18.14 -3.68 2.98
C ARG A 121 18.06 -2.20 3.31
N ALA A 122 16.86 -1.65 3.50
CA ALA A 122 16.67 -0.27 3.93
C ALA A 122 17.31 -0.01 5.30
N PHE A 123 17.13 -0.92 6.26
CA PHE A 123 17.74 -0.83 7.58
C PHE A 123 19.27 -0.81 7.49
N GLN A 124 19.87 -1.71 6.70
CA GLN A 124 21.32 -1.78 6.50
C GLN A 124 21.84 -0.48 5.88
N LYS A 125 21.28 -0.04 4.75
CA LYS A 125 21.68 1.21 4.09
C LYS A 125 21.62 2.42 5.04
N LEU A 126 20.58 2.53 5.87
CA LEU A 126 20.44 3.64 6.82
C LEU A 126 21.39 3.53 8.02
N SER A 127 21.62 2.32 8.52
CA SER A 127 22.48 2.08 9.69
C SER A 127 23.96 2.22 9.34
N ASP A 128 24.33 1.86 8.11
CA ASP A 128 25.71 1.97 7.59
C ASP A 128 26.02 3.40 7.13
N PHE A 129 25.01 4.27 7.01
CA PHE A 129 25.21 5.65 6.60
C PHE A 129 26.00 6.43 7.67
N PRO A 130 27.13 7.06 7.33
CA PRO A 130 27.99 7.73 8.31
C PRO A 130 27.27 8.91 8.97
N ARG A 131 27.70 9.27 10.18
CA ARG A 131 27.11 10.39 10.93
C ARG A 131 27.15 11.68 10.10
N ILE A 132 26.00 12.34 9.96
CA ILE A 132 25.86 13.57 9.16
C ILE A 132 26.51 14.75 9.90
N GLN A 133 27.64 15.23 9.41
CA GLN A 133 28.36 16.35 10.01
C GLN A 133 28.15 17.66 9.24
N GLY A 134 28.08 17.59 7.91
CA GLY A 134 27.95 18.77 7.05
C GLY A 134 26.94 18.60 5.91
N THR A 135 26.85 19.63 5.08
CA THR A 135 25.93 19.71 3.94
C THR A 135 26.23 18.68 2.86
N ALA A 136 27.50 18.29 2.67
CA ALA A 136 27.87 17.24 1.72
C ALA A 136 27.34 15.85 2.14
N ASP A 137 27.40 15.54 3.44
CA ASP A 137 26.83 14.29 3.98
C ASP A 137 25.30 14.31 3.88
N GLU A 138 24.70 15.45 4.17
CA GLU A 138 23.25 15.65 4.08
C GLU A 138 22.74 15.48 2.64
N ALA A 139 23.45 16.02 1.64
CA ALA A 139 23.10 15.84 0.23
C ALA A 139 23.15 14.36 -0.19
N ARG A 140 24.16 13.61 0.28
CA ARG A 140 24.24 12.16 0.09
C ARG A 140 23.10 11.42 0.81
N PHE A 141 22.73 11.87 1.99
CA PHE A 141 21.61 11.30 2.74
C PHE A 141 20.28 11.54 2.01
N CYS A 142 20.08 12.73 1.44
CA CYS A 142 18.95 13.03 0.57
C CYS A 142 18.88 12.09 -0.65
N ALA A 143 20.02 11.77 -1.26
CA ALA A 143 20.06 10.80 -2.37
C ALA A 143 19.62 9.39 -1.90
N LEU A 144 20.12 8.93 -0.76
CA LEU A 144 19.69 7.67 -0.16
C LEU A 144 18.19 7.67 0.17
N LEU A 145 17.64 8.75 0.71
CA LEU A 145 16.21 8.83 1.01
C LEU A 145 15.36 8.74 -0.26
N ARG A 146 15.77 9.39 -1.36
CA ARG A 146 15.07 9.29 -2.65
C ARG A 146 15.10 7.86 -3.20
N GLU A 147 16.26 7.21 -3.13
CA GLU A 147 16.42 5.80 -3.51
C GLU A 147 15.48 4.90 -2.70
N LEU A 148 15.48 5.03 -1.37
CA LEU A 148 14.61 4.22 -0.52
C LEU A 148 13.11 4.46 -0.77
N LEU A 149 12.71 5.70 -1.04
CA LEU A 149 11.33 6.03 -1.38
C LEU A 149 10.89 5.42 -2.72
N ASP A 150 11.78 5.35 -3.71
CA ASP A 150 11.52 4.71 -5.00
C ASP A 150 11.51 3.18 -4.88
N ASP A 151 12.52 2.59 -4.21
CA ASP A 151 12.63 1.15 -3.93
C ASP A 151 11.38 0.59 -3.24
N HIS A 152 10.70 1.41 -2.42
CA HIS A 152 9.54 1.00 -1.62
C HIS A 152 8.19 1.44 -2.21
N LYS A 153 8.13 2.04 -3.41
CA LYS A 153 6.88 2.61 -3.95
C LYS A 153 5.76 1.57 -4.12
N ASP A 154 6.12 0.36 -4.56
CA ASP A 154 5.18 -0.72 -4.87
C ASP A 154 4.85 -1.63 -3.67
N VAL A 155 5.40 -1.36 -2.48
CA VAL A 155 5.26 -2.22 -1.29
C VAL A 155 3.81 -2.51 -0.93
N VAL A 156 2.91 -1.54 -1.08
CA VAL A 156 1.49 -1.76 -0.72
C VAL A 156 0.83 -2.73 -1.70
N THR A 157 1.14 -2.64 -3.00
CA THR A 157 0.68 -3.59 -4.02
C THR A 157 1.25 -4.98 -3.77
N LEU A 158 2.57 -5.09 -3.52
CA LEU A 158 3.23 -6.36 -3.23
C LEU A 158 2.65 -7.04 -1.97
N LEU A 159 2.35 -6.26 -0.93
CA LEU A 159 1.68 -6.78 0.26
C LEU A 159 0.27 -7.27 -0.05
N ALA A 160 -0.52 -6.51 -0.80
CA ALA A 160 -1.87 -6.92 -1.20
C ALA A 160 -1.84 -8.20 -2.04
N GLU A 161 -0.91 -8.32 -2.99
CA GLU A 161 -0.72 -9.49 -3.83
C GLU A 161 -0.31 -10.73 -3.01
N GLY A 162 0.77 -10.62 -2.22
CA GLY A 162 1.27 -11.74 -1.42
C GLY A 162 0.26 -12.24 -0.38
N LEU A 163 -0.47 -11.33 0.27
CA LEU A 163 -1.50 -11.71 1.24
C LEU A 163 -2.74 -12.32 0.56
N ARG A 164 -3.12 -11.84 -0.63
CA ARG A 164 -4.21 -12.43 -1.42
C ARG A 164 -3.91 -13.89 -1.78
N GLU A 165 -2.67 -14.22 -2.13
CA GLU A 165 -2.26 -15.61 -2.42
C GLU A 165 -2.30 -16.50 -1.17
N CYS A 166 -1.90 -15.96 -0.02
CA CYS A 166 -1.91 -16.67 1.26
C CYS A 166 -3.32 -16.85 1.83
N ARG A 167 -4.30 -16.06 1.38
CA ARG A 167 -5.65 -15.98 1.94
C ARG A 167 -6.32 -17.34 2.10
N ARG A 168 -6.21 -18.23 1.11
CA ARG A 168 -6.79 -19.59 1.15
C ARG A 168 -6.26 -20.47 2.29
N HIS A 169 -5.13 -20.09 2.89
CA HIS A 169 -4.47 -20.82 3.96
C HIS A 169 -4.67 -20.19 5.35
N ILE A 170 -5.32 -19.02 5.42
CA ILE A 170 -5.54 -18.27 6.66
C ILE A 170 -6.99 -18.49 7.08
N ARG A 171 -7.18 -19.08 8.26
CA ARG A 171 -8.54 -19.31 8.81
C ARG A 171 -9.12 -18.08 9.47
N ASP A 172 -8.28 -17.22 10.02
CA ASP A 172 -8.66 -15.99 10.70
C ASP A 172 -7.97 -14.78 10.06
N GLU A 173 -8.71 -14.06 9.22
CA GLU A 173 -8.23 -12.84 8.56
C GLU A 173 -7.99 -11.69 9.56
N GLN A 174 -8.57 -11.76 10.78
CA GLN A 174 -8.33 -10.73 11.80
C GLN A 174 -6.89 -10.72 12.28
N LEU A 175 -6.16 -11.84 12.16
CA LEU A 175 -4.74 -11.92 12.49
C LEU A 175 -3.88 -10.98 11.62
N LEU A 176 -4.30 -10.72 10.38
CA LEU A 176 -3.56 -9.86 9.45
C LEU A 176 -3.83 -8.37 9.64
N ARG A 177 -4.99 -8.02 10.20
CA ARG A 177 -5.42 -6.62 10.30
C ARG A 177 -4.44 -5.77 11.14
N PRO A 178 -4.02 -6.18 12.35
CA PRO A 178 -3.03 -5.42 13.12
C PRO A 178 -1.70 -5.25 12.38
N PHE A 179 -1.25 -6.30 11.68
CA PHE A 179 -0.02 -6.24 10.89
C PHE A 179 -0.13 -5.20 9.76
N LEU A 180 -1.21 -5.23 8.99
CA LEU A 180 -1.45 -4.29 7.90
C LEU A 180 -1.65 -2.86 8.41
N ASP A 181 -2.50 -2.67 9.41
CA ASP A 181 -2.76 -1.35 10.02
C ASP A 181 -1.45 -0.71 10.47
N GLN A 182 -0.63 -1.43 11.24
CA GLN A 182 0.64 -0.91 11.71
C GLN A 182 1.66 -0.71 10.58
N THR A 183 1.71 -1.60 9.60
CA THR A 183 2.71 -1.54 8.52
C THR A 183 2.43 -0.40 7.56
N LEU A 184 1.17 -0.22 7.17
CA LEU A 184 0.77 0.85 6.27
C LEU A 184 0.84 2.22 6.94
N THR A 185 0.41 2.33 8.21
CA THR A 185 0.51 3.60 8.95
C THR A 185 1.96 3.98 9.27
N SER A 186 2.80 3.02 9.66
CA SER A 186 4.24 3.26 9.86
C SER A 186 4.92 3.66 8.56
N ARG A 187 4.59 3.00 7.44
CA ARG A 187 5.09 3.37 6.10
C ARG A 187 4.69 4.79 5.72
N LEU A 188 3.43 5.17 5.91
CA LEU A 188 2.96 6.53 5.68
C LEU A 188 3.75 7.55 6.53
N GLY A 189 3.95 7.25 7.82
CA GLY A 189 4.73 8.10 8.72
C GLY A 189 6.20 8.27 8.30
N MET A 190 6.87 7.17 7.93
CA MET A 190 8.26 7.22 7.42
C MET A 190 8.35 8.01 6.11
N ARG A 191 7.39 7.81 5.20
CA ARG A 191 7.31 8.57 3.95
C ARG A 191 7.09 10.06 4.20
N MET A 192 6.21 10.42 5.13
CA MET A 192 5.99 11.82 5.52
C MET A 192 7.26 12.47 6.07
N LEU A 193 8.04 11.77 6.90
CA LEU A 193 9.31 12.28 7.40
C LEU A 193 10.33 12.52 6.29
N ALA A 194 10.55 11.51 5.44
CA ALA A 194 11.49 11.59 4.33
C ALA A 194 11.08 12.69 3.34
N ALA A 195 9.80 12.72 2.94
CA ALA A 195 9.28 13.73 2.03
C ALA A 195 9.37 15.14 2.63
N HIS A 196 9.10 15.31 3.94
CA HIS A 196 9.27 16.60 4.61
C HIS A 196 10.70 17.09 4.53
N HIS A 197 11.68 16.24 4.89
CA HIS A 197 13.09 16.60 4.84
C HIS A 197 13.55 16.97 3.42
N LEU A 198 13.18 16.16 2.42
CA LEU A 198 13.51 16.45 1.02
C LEU A 198 12.90 17.78 0.56
N ALA A 199 11.66 18.06 0.94
CA ALA A 199 10.95 19.29 0.56
C ALA A 199 11.44 20.54 1.33
N LEU A 200 12.25 20.41 2.39
CA LEU A 200 12.86 21.58 3.05
C LEU A 200 13.86 22.31 2.14
N HIS A 201 14.40 21.63 1.13
CA HIS A 201 15.27 22.21 0.11
C HIS A 201 14.51 22.97 -0.98
N GLU A 202 13.19 22.78 -1.07
CA GLU A 202 12.36 23.43 -2.07
C GLU A 202 11.91 24.81 -1.57
N ASP A 203 12.12 25.85 -2.39
CA ASP A 203 11.52 27.16 -2.13
C ASP A 203 10.15 27.27 -2.79
N LYS A 204 9.20 26.50 -2.25
CA LYS A 204 7.83 26.47 -2.72
C LYS A 204 6.98 27.47 -1.93
N PRO A 205 6.27 28.41 -2.59
CA PRO A 205 5.43 29.38 -1.90
C PRO A 205 4.32 28.66 -1.15
N ASP A 206 3.97 29.18 0.04
CA ASP A 206 2.96 28.59 0.95
C ASP A 206 3.31 27.20 1.51
N PHE A 207 4.58 26.76 1.44
CA PHE A 207 5.02 25.48 1.96
C PHE A 207 6.25 25.59 2.88
N VAL A 208 6.27 24.77 3.93
CA VAL A 208 7.44 24.47 4.77
C VAL A 208 7.62 22.96 4.78
N GLY A 209 8.55 22.46 3.96
CA GLY A 209 8.58 21.05 3.60
C GLY A 209 7.25 20.63 2.98
N ILE A 210 6.66 19.52 3.46
CA ILE A 210 5.33 19.06 3.02
C ILE A 210 4.14 19.79 3.69
N ILE A 211 4.38 20.73 4.60
CA ILE A 211 3.31 21.43 5.33
C ILE A 211 2.88 22.64 4.51
N CYS A 212 1.64 22.65 4.04
CA CYS A 212 1.05 23.81 3.37
C CYS A 212 0.53 24.78 4.42
N THR A 213 0.96 26.04 4.40
CA THR A 213 0.59 27.06 5.39
C THR A 213 -0.82 27.62 5.17
N ARG A 214 -1.39 27.46 3.96
CA ARG A 214 -2.75 27.94 3.62
C ARG A 214 -3.53 26.96 2.75
N LEU A 215 -3.56 25.68 3.15
CA LEU A 215 -4.25 24.63 2.41
C LEU A 215 -5.73 25.01 2.19
N SER A 216 -6.21 24.89 0.94
CA SER A 216 -7.63 25.02 0.61
C SER A 216 -8.21 23.62 0.39
N PRO A 217 -9.09 23.12 1.27
CA PRO A 217 -9.68 21.79 1.12
C PRO A 217 -10.44 21.67 -0.19
N LYS A 218 -11.16 22.72 -0.60
CA LYS A 218 -11.87 22.78 -1.88
C LYS A 218 -10.94 22.50 -3.07
N LYS A 219 -9.83 23.23 -3.19
CA LYS A 219 -8.87 23.03 -4.30
C LYS A 219 -8.28 21.63 -4.32
N LEU A 220 -8.00 21.07 -3.14
CA LEU A 220 -7.47 19.71 -3.02
C LEU A 220 -8.51 18.66 -3.43
N ILE A 221 -9.77 18.84 -3.02
CA ILE A 221 -10.88 17.97 -3.43
C ILE A 221 -11.10 18.07 -4.94
N GLU A 222 -11.12 19.27 -5.53
CA GLU A 222 -11.27 19.48 -6.98
C GLU A 222 -10.21 18.74 -7.79
N LYS A 223 -8.94 18.82 -7.38
CA LYS A 223 -7.83 18.05 -7.99
C LYS A 223 -8.15 16.56 -8.07
N TRP A 224 -8.64 15.97 -6.97
CA TRP A 224 -8.91 14.54 -6.89
C TRP A 224 -10.26 14.14 -7.51
N VAL A 225 -11.22 15.05 -7.55
CA VAL A 225 -12.45 14.90 -8.32
C VAL A 225 -12.12 14.77 -9.80
N ASP A 226 -11.29 15.66 -10.35
CA ASP A 226 -10.90 15.61 -11.76
C ASP A 226 -10.17 14.30 -12.09
N PHE A 227 -9.29 13.85 -11.20
CA PHE A 227 -8.61 12.57 -11.34
C PHE A 227 -9.59 11.38 -11.34
N ALA A 228 -10.47 11.28 -10.34
CA ALA A 228 -11.41 10.17 -10.22
C ALA A 228 -12.44 10.17 -11.36
N ARG A 229 -12.90 11.35 -11.80
CA ARG A 229 -13.82 11.48 -12.94
C ARG A 229 -13.20 10.98 -14.23
N ARG A 230 -11.93 11.30 -14.52
CA ARG A 230 -11.24 10.77 -15.72
C ARG A 230 -11.19 9.25 -15.73
N LEU A 231 -10.90 8.62 -14.59
CA LEU A 231 -10.90 7.16 -14.48
C LEU A 231 -12.31 6.57 -14.68
N CYS A 232 -13.31 7.19 -14.07
CA CYS A 232 -14.70 6.78 -14.18
C CYS A 232 -15.23 6.94 -15.62
N GLU A 233 -14.97 8.06 -16.28
CA GLU A 233 -15.33 8.31 -17.69
C GLU A 233 -14.66 7.30 -18.62
N HIS A 234 -13.39 6.99 -18.39
CA HIS A 234 -12.69 5.95 -19.16
C HIS A 234 -13.34 4.56 -18.98
N GLN A 235 -13.82 4.24 -17.78
CA GLN A 235 -14.38 2.92 -17.47
C GLN A 235 -15.86 2.77 -17.85
N TYR A 236 -16.67 3.80 -17.63
CA TYR A 236 -18.14 3.74 -17.75
C TYR A 236 -18.68 4.66 -18.85
N GLY A 237 -17.83 5.37 -19.59
CA GLY A 237 -18.22 6.32 -20.64
C GLY A 237 -18.76 7.67 -20.12
N ASN A 238 -19.02 7.79 -18.82
CA ASN A 238 -19.45 9.01 -18.16
C ASN A 238 -19.03 8.97 -16.66
N ALA A 239 -19.13 10.11 -15.96
CA ALA A 239 -18.94 10.19 -14.52
C ALA A 239 -19.91 11.17 -13.87
N PRO A 240 -20.34 10.93 -12.62
CA PRO A 240 -21.19 11.87 -11.90
C PRO A 240 -20.45 13.20 -11.67
N ARG A 241 -21.20 14.30 -11.75
CA ARG A 241 -20.68 15.61 -11.34
C ARG A 241 -20.50 15.62 -9.83
N VAL A 242 -19.57 16.43 -9.35
CA VAL A 242 -19.32 16.60 -7.92
C VAL A 242 -19.63 18.03 -7.50
N ARG A 243 -20.57 18.20 -6.57
CA ARG A 243 -20.92 19.50 -5.99
C ARG A 243 -20.26 19.65 -4.63
N ILE A 244 -19.51 20.72 -4.43
CA ILE A 244 -18.80 20.99 -3.18
C ILE A 244 -19.49 22.14 -2.43
N ASN A 245 -19.89 21.91 -1.18
CA ASN A 245 -20.56 22.89 -0.32
C ASN A 245 -19.97 22.94 1.11
N GLY A 246 -20.53 23.80 1.97
CA GLY A 246 -19.99 24.08 3.31
C GLY A 246 -18.91 25.17 3.30
N HIS A 247 -17.86 25.02 4.09
CA HIS A 247 -16.77 25.99 4.24
C HIS A 247 -15.78 25.98 3.07
N VAL A 248 -16.27 26.25 1.85
CA VAL A 248 -15.49 26.23 0.60
C VAL A 248 -14.35 27.26 0.54
N ALA A 249 -14.44 28.32 1.34
CA ALA A 249 -13.42 29.37 1.44
C ALA A 249 -12.36 29.09 2.52
N ALA A 250 -12.49 27.99 3.29
CA ALA A 250 -11.59 27.67 4.38
C ALA A 250 -10.13 27.56 3.91
N ARG A 251 -9.24 28.11 4.73
CA ARG A 251 -7.78 28.04 4.57
C ARG A 251 -7.12 27.91 5.91
N PHE A 252 -6.23 26.94 6.05
CA PHE A 252 -5.49 26.70 7.29
C PHE A 252 -4.19 25.91 7.01
N PRO A 253 -3.22 25.93 7.94
CA PRO A 253 -2.05 25.09 7.85
C PRO A 253 -2.41 23.60 7.92
N TYR A 254 -1.95 22.80 6.95
CA TYR A 254 -2.23 21.36 6.93
C TYR A 254 -1.18 20.59 6.11
N ILE A 255 -1.06 19.29 6.34
CA ILE A 255 -0.22 18.39 5.53
C ILE A 255 -1.12 17.75 4.45
N PRO A 256 -0.95 18.07 3.15
CA PRO A 256 -1.82 17.52 2.10
C PRO A 256 -1.69 16.01 1.90
N LEU A 257 -0.50 15.46 2.20
CA LEU A 257 -0.10 14.11 1.81
C LEU A 257 -1.09 13.00 2.25
N PRO A 258 -1.62 12.94 3.50
CA PRO A 258 -2.63 11.95 3.85
C PRO A 258 -3.92 12.06 3.02
N LEU A 259 -4.36 13.29 2.69
CA LEU A 259 -5.55 13.52 1.88
C LEU A 259 -5.34 13.12 0.42
N ASP A 260 -4.11 13.21 -0.09
CA ASP A 260 -3.73 12.71 -1.42
C ASP A 260 -3.90 11.18 -1.54
N TYR A 261 -3.87 10.42 -0.43
CA TYR A 261 -4.20 8.99 -0.43
C TYR A 261 -5.70 8.73 -0.23
N VAL A 262 -6.36 9.42 0.71
CA VAL A 262 -7.73 9.09 1.12
C VAL A 262 -8.77 9.56 0.12
N LEU A 263 -8.65 10.79 -0.39
CA LEU A 263 -9.66 11.40 -1.26
C LEU A 263 -9.89 10.62 -2.56
N PRO A 264 -8.88 10.23 -3.35
CA PRO A 264 -9.12 9.49 -4.59
C PRO A 264 -9.79 8.14 -4.34
N GLU A 265 -9.46 7.43 -3.25
CA GLU A 265 -10.08 6.13 -2.94
C GLU A 265 -11.57 6.27 -2.61
N LEU A 266 -11.95 7.24 -1.78
CA LEU A 266 -13.36 7.50 -1.46
C LEU A 266 -14.15 7.99 -2.68
N LEU A 267 -13.54 8.85 -3.51
CA LEU A 267 -14.18 9.35 -4.73
C LEU A 267 -14.38 8.24 -5.77
N LYS A 268 -13.38 7.37 -5.99
CA LYS A 268 -13.52 6.18 -6.86
C LYS A 268 -14.67 5.30 -6.40
N ASN A 269 -14.76 5.02 -5.10
CA ASN A 269 -15.85 4.20 -4.54
C ASN A 269 -17.23 4.83 -4.78
N ALA A 270 -17.38 6.11 -4.46
CA ALA A 270 -18.63 6.85 -4.66
C ALA A 270 -19.05 6.91 -6.15
N MET A 271 -18.10 7.15 -7.05
CA MET A 271 -18.36 7.17 -8.50
C MET A 271 -18.74 5.79 -9.02
N ARG A 272 -17.97 4.75 -8.63
CA ARG A 272 -18.25 3.36 -9.00
C ARG A 272 -19.65 2.92 -8.57
N ALA A 273 -20.00 3.14 -7.30
CA ALA A 273 -21.33 2.79 -6.79
C ALA A 273 -22.44 3.53 -7.54
N THR A 274 -22.23 4.81 -7.85
CA THR A 274 -23.19 5.61 -8.62
C THR A 274 -23.37 5.09 -10.04
N MET A 275 -22.30 4.77 -10.75
CA MET A 275 -22.39 4.24 -12.12
C MET A 275 -23.01 2.85 -12.17
N GLU A 276 -22.59 1.94 -11.28
CA GLU A 276 -23.07 0.56 -11.25
C GLU A 276 -24.54 0.43 -10.82
N SER A 277 -25.08 1.41 -10.10
CA SER A 277 -26.50 1.47 -9.73
C SER A 277 -27.39 2.15 -10.77
N HIS A 278 -26.82 2.75 -11.82
CA HIS A 278 -27.53 3.50 -12.85
C HIS A 278 -27.16 3.03 -14.28
N LEU A 279 -26.93 1.73 -14.46
CA LEU A 279 -26.52 1.13 -15.74
C LEU A 279 -27.51 1.39 -16.89
N ASP A 280 -28.79 1.58 -16.59
CA ASP A 280 -29.83 1.88 -17.59
C ASP A 280 -29.85 3.35 -18.00
N THR A 281 -29.25 4.24 -17.20
CA THR A 281 -29.21 5.69 -17.42
C THR A 281 -27.79 6.27 -17.22
N PRO A 282 -26.75 5.73 -17.87
CA PRO A 282 -25.36 6.10 -17.60
C PRO A 282 -25.05 7.56 -17.97
N TYR A 283 -25.85 8.16 -18.85
CA TYR A 283 -25.74 9.56 -19.28
C TYR A 283 -26.39 10.56 -18.31
N ASN A 284 -27.21 10.08 -17.36
CA ASN A 284 -27.97 10.90 -16.42
C ASN A 284 -27.93 10.29 -15.01
N VAL A 285 -26.78 10.42 -14.37
CA VAL A 285 -26.52 9.91 -13.02
C VAL A 285 -26.56 11.04 -11.98
N PRO A 286 -26.96 10.76 -10.72
CA PRO A 286 -27.03 11.77 -9.68
C PRO A 286 -25.64 12.32 -9.29
N ASP A 287 -25.59 13.60 -8.93
CA ASP A 287 -24.37 14.24 -8.44
C ASP A 287 -23.90 13.63 -7.11
N ILE A 288 -22.58 13.50 -6.97
CA ILE A 288 -21.94 13.30 -5.66
C ILE A 288 -21.84 14.66 -4.96
N VAL A 289 -22.15 14.70 -3.68
CA VAL A 289 -22.09 15.92 -2.85
C VAL A 289 -20.96 15.80 -1.84
N VAL A 290 -20.03 16.75 -1.87
CA VAL A 290 -18.95 16.87 -0.89
C VAL A 290 -19.19 18.07 0.02
N THR A 291 -19.32 17.83 1.32
CA THR A 291 -19.49 18.88 2.34
C THR A 291 -18.21 19.06 3.14
N ILE A 292 -17.70 20.29 3.17
CA ILE A 292 -16.53 20.68 3.98
C ILE A 292 -17.03 21.35 5.26
N ALA A 293 -16.70 20.78 6.41
CA ALA A 293 -16.87 21.42 7.72
C ALA A 293 -15.49 21.62 8.36
N ASN A 294 -15.20 22.85 8.79
CA ASN A 294 -13.93 23.24 9.37
C ASN A 294 -14.23 23.93 10.70
N ASN A 295 -13.66 23.44 11.79
CA ASN A 295 -13.77 24.03 13.12
C ASN A 295 -12.38 24.06 13.78
N ASP A 296 -12.30 24.53 15.03
CA ASP A 296 -11.02 24.71 15.72
C ASP A 296 -10.38 23.38 16.19
N ILE A 297 -11.09 22.26 16.07
CA ILE A 297 -10.67 20.93 16.51
C ILE A 297 -10.30 20.05 15.32
N ASP A 298 -11.16 19.98 14.30
CA ASP A 298 -11.01 19.09 13.16
C ASP A 298 -11.52 19.65 11.82
N LEU A 299 -11.10 18.95 10.77
CA LEU A 299 -11.59 19.09 9.41
C LEU A 299 -12.43 17.84 9.07
N VAL A 300 -13.69 18.05 8.74
CA VAL A 300 -14.59 16.99 8.28
C VAL A 300 -14.88 17.18 6.80
N ILE A 301 -14.59 16.13 6.02
CA ILE A 301 -14.94 16.04 4.59
C ILE A 301 -15.94 14.90 4.46
N ARG A 302 -17.21 15.24 4.26
CA ARG A 302 -18.28 14.26 4.02
C ARG A 302 -18.49 14.12 2.52
N ILE A 303 -18.36 12.89 2.00
CA ILE A 303 -18.67 12.54 0.61
C ILE A 303 -19.97 11.74 0.63
N SER A 304 -20.97 12.20 -0.12
CA SER A 304 -22.30 11.59 -0.16
C SER A 304 -22.70 11.32 -1.60
N ASP A 305 -22.89 10.04 -1.92
CA ASP A 305 -23.38 9.59 -3.21
C ASP A 305 -24.84 9.09 -3.13
N ARG A 306 -25.37 8.69 -4.29
CA ARG A 306 -26.68 8.04 -4.43
C ARG A 306 -26.52 6.67 -5.11
N GLY A 307 -25.43 5.96 -4.81
CA GLY A 307 -25.03 4.70 -5.44
C GLY A 307 -25.71 3.44 -4.90
N GLY A 308 -26.90 3.55 -4.31
CA GLY A 308 -27.65 2.41 -3.76
C GLY A 308 -27.28 1.98 -2.34
N GLY A 309 -26.17 2.48 -1.77
CA GLY A 309 -25.74 2.19 -0.41
C GLY A 309 -25.04 0.83 -0.25
N ILE A 310 -24.66 0.50 0.99
CA ILE A 310 -23.97 -0.76 1.31
C ILE A 310 -25.01 -1.75 1.89
N PRO A 311 -25.17 -2.95 1.30
CA PRO A 311 -26.04 -3.99 1.86
C PRO A 311 -25.65 -4.34 3.30
N HIS A 312 -26.65 -4.51 4.18
CA HIS A 312 -26.41 -4.75 5.62
C HIS A 312 -25.49 -5.94 5.91
N GLU A 313 -25.59 -7.01 5.12
CA GLU A 313 -24.75 -8.21 5.25
C GLU A 313 -23.26 -8.00 4.91
N LEU A 314 -22.92 -6.87 4.27
CA LEU A 314 -21.56 -6.52 3.87
C LEU A 314 -20.94 -5.44 4.77
N LEU A 315 -21.71 -4.77 5.63
CA LEU A 315 -21.24 -3.64 6.44
C LEU A 315 -20.02 -3.99 7.30
N ASP A 316 -19.97 -5.18 7.88
CA ASP A 316 -18.82 -5.61 8.71
C ASP A 316 -17.59 -6.02 7.88
N LYS A 317 -17.74 -6.11 6.56
CA LYS A 317 -16.70 -6.57 5.63
C LYS A 317 -16.02 -5.43 4.88
N VAL A 318 -16.69 -4.30 4.64
CA VAL A 318 -16.15 -3.20 3.80
C VAL A 318 -14.86 -2.58 4.33
N THR A 319 -14.56 -2.74 5.62
CA THR A 319 -13.31 -2.26 6.24
C THR A 319 -12.19 -3.31 6.23
N GLN A 320 -12.42 -4.49 5.65
CA GLN A 320 -11.41 -5.56 5.57
C GLN A 320 -10.55 -5.37 4.31
N TYR A 321 -9.23 -5.46 4.46
CA TYR A 321 -8.26 -5.15 3.39
C TYR A 321 -8.46 -5.90 2.07
N HIS A 322 -8.92 -7.15 2.10
CA HIS A 322 -9.07 -8.00 0.92
C HIS A 322 -10.53 -8.16 0.47
N PHE A 323 -11.45 -7.43 1.09
CA PHE A 323 -12.84 -7.47 0.71
C PHE A 323 -13.11 -6.46 -0.40
N SER A 324 -13.63 -6.94 -1.53
CA SER A 324 -14.06 -6.10 -2.65
C SER A 324 -15.22 -6.75 -3.37
N THR A 325 -16.16 -5.94 -3.85
CA THR A 325 -17.27 -6.35 -4.72
C THR A 325 -16.96 -6.13 -6.20
N ALA A 326 -15.74 -5.68 -6.55
CA ALA A 326 -15.33 -5.39 -7.93
C ALA A 326 -15.43 -6.60 -8.87
N GLU A 327 -15.00 -7.78 -8.40
CA GLU A 327 -14.99 -8.99 -9.21
C GLU A 327 -16.41 -9.45 -9.58
N SER A 328 -17.39 -9.26 -8.70
CA SER A 328 -18.79 -9.57 -8.96
C SER A 328 -19.39 -8.62 -10.00
N SER A 329 -19.08 -7.32 -9.91
CA SER A 329 -19.53 -6.33 -10.90
C SER A 329 -18.92 -6.56 -12.29
N ALA A 330 -17.67 -7.02 -12.36
CA ALA A 330 -16.98 -7.33 -13.63
C ALA A 330 -17.60 -8.50 -14.41
N GLN A 331 -18.40 -9.34 -13.74
CA GLN A 331 -19.11 -10.46 -14.36
C GLN A 331 -20.48 -10.05 -14.93
N ASP A 332 -20.95 -8.81 -14.69
CA ASP A 332 -22.18 -8.31 -15.29
C ASP A 332 -22.00 -8.15 -16.81
N PRO A 333 -22.78 -8.86 -17.65
CA PRO A 333 -22.69 -8.77 -19.10
C PRO A 333 -22.85 -7.33 -19.63
N ARG A 334 -23.52 -6.45 -18.88
CA ARG A 334 -23.71 -5.03 -19.22
C ARG A 334 -22.44 -4.19 -19.05
N LEU A 335 -21.46 -4.70 -18.32
CA LEU A 335 -20.15 -4.07 -18.06
C LEU A 335 -19.01 -4.72 -18.87
N GLY A 336 -19.31 -5.75 -19.68
CA GLY A 336 -18.33 -6.58 -20.40
C GLY A 336 -17.69 -5.91 -21.63
N GLY A 337 -16.69 -5.06 -21.41
CA GLY A 337 -15.74 -4.55 -22.42
C GLY A 337 -14.33 -5.16 -22.29
N PRO A 338 -13.24 -4.50 -22.75
CA PRO A 338 -11.84 -4.98 -22.66
C PRO A 338 -11.30 -4.92 -21.21
N PHE A 339 -12.02 -5.57 -20.31
CA PHE A 339 -12.13 -5.31 -18.88
C PHE A 339 -11.07 -6.06 -18.05
N ARG A 340 -10.37 -7.04 -18.64
CA ARG A 340 -9.55 -7.98 -17.88
C ARG A 340 -8.15 -7.47 -17.53
N GLN A 341 -7.59 -6.53 -18.30
CA GLN A 341 -6.20 -6.07 -18.13
C GLN A 341 -6.05 -4.85 -17.20
N LEU A 342 -7.12 -4.09 -16.97
CA LEU A 342 -7.05 -2.83 -16.21
C LEU A 342 -7.43 -3.00 -14.73
N MET A 343 -8.19 -4.04 -14.39
CA MET A 343 -8.53 -4.36 -13.00
C MET A 343 -7.33 -4.85 -12.18
N ASP A 344 -6.36 -5.54 -12.80
CA ASP A 344 -5.08 -5.88 -12.17
C ASP A 344 -4.23 -4.64 -11.87
N LEU A 345 -4.40 -3.56 -12.64
CA LEU A 345 -3.73 -2.28 -12.41
C LEU A 345 -4.49 -1.37 -11.42
N SER A 346 -5.83 -1.45 -11.37
CA SER A 346 -6.66 -0.58 -10.51
C SER A 346 -6.88 -1.10 -9.08
N ASN A 347 -6.65 -2.41 -8.83
CA ASN A 347 -6.55 -2.96 -7.48
C ASN A 347 -5.19 -2.69 -6.81
N SER A 348 -4.27 -2.04 -7.52
CA SER A 348 -3.07 -1.48 -6.91
C SER A 348 -3.43 -0.18 -6.19
N PRO A 349 -3.18 -0.06 -4.88
CA PRO A 349 -3.32 1.22 -4.19
C PRO A 349 -2.44 2.25 -4.90
N MET A 350 -3.08 3.33 -5.37
CA MET A 350 -2.43 4.35 -6.17
C MET A 350 -1.20 4.88 -5.46
N HIS A 351 -0.07 4.79 -6.16
CA HIS A 351 1.22 5.28 -5.73
C HIS A 351 1.18 6.79 -5.67
N GLY A 352 1.67 7.31 -4.55
CA GLY A 352 1.93 8.73 -4.34
C GLY A 352 3.21 8.85 -3.58
#